data_AF-A0A6J4X3I8-F1
#
_entry.id   AF-A0A6J4X3I8-F1
#
_cell.length_a   1.000
_cell.length_b   1.000
_cell.length_c   1.000
_cell.angle_alpha   90.00
_cell.angle_beta   90.00
_cell.angle_gamma   90.00
#
_symmetry.space_group_name_H-M   'P 1'
#
loop_
_entity.id
_entity.type
_entity.pdbx_description
1 polymer ?
#
loop_
_entity_poly.entity_id
_entity_poly.type
_entity_poly.pdbx_seq_one_letter_code
_entity_poly.pdbx_strand_id
1 'polypeptide(L)'
;MKPIYFPFTYISDPVAEALSACFGQFIVYRPMSENLTEQLQLWINRGVADVRVPVTGNENELITAVKNYQAWADLHRDSSRGKAAILKSPRDPMPFFNELSIHKIIENIKENIPVSSRSQIPDPVLTARIFLYFAQELDRQNRELTDDLNHHHQQEADLIRQLKMEEDPVAVEFRKAPTILPDPFADYMISDRLEAWTRIFCRDPEVPGLFVTHSAAVLDHLLDRATTAARVMHLESIPISKHKNAERESWQEGLALNLVRLVEQNQIDTDGESMEPLGLPAAENTVSMSVYRVPDQTPYEFFARSVEIDWPVADGVDYKSKFSSTLIALIQGSFN
;
A
#
# COMPACT_ATOMS: atom_id res chain seq x y z
N MET A 1 19.58 1.22 1.31
CA MET A 1 18.63 0.18 0.84
C MET A 1 17.31 0.86 0.58
N LYS A 2 16.64 0.59 -0.56
CA LYS A 2 15.33 1.19 -0.87
C LYS A 2 14.22 0.20 -0.52
N PRO A 3 13.30 0.50 0.39
CA PRO A 3 12.18 -0.38 0.70
C PRO A 3 11.16 -0.43 -0.44
N ILE A 4 10.43 -1.53 -0.55
CA ILE A 4 9.18 -1.57 -1.32
C ILE A 4 8.00 -1.31 -0.41
N TYR A 5 7.15 -0.38 -0.81
CA TYR A 5 5.85 -0.16 -0.21
C TYR A 5 4.84 -1.19 -0.72
N PHE A 6 4.13 -1.86 0.20
CA PHE A 6 3.27 -2.99 -0.11
C PHE A 6 2.06 -3.12 0.85
N PRO A 7 1.03 -3.91 0.48
CA PRO A 7 0.71 -4.43 -0.85
C PRO A 7 0.03 -3.38 -1.76
N PHE A 8 -0.09 -2.14 -1.27
CA PHE A 8 -0.78 -1.07 -1.97
C PHE A 8 0.02 -0.54 -3.16
N THR A 9 -0.69 -0.20 -4.22
CA THR A 9 -0.13 0.38 -5.46
C THR A 9 -0.43 1.89 -5.56
N TYR A 10 -1.34 2.40 -4.72
CA TYR A 10 -1.59 3.83 -4.50
C TYR A 10 -0.91 4.29 -3.21
N ILE A 11 -0.40 5.51 -3.21
CA ILE A 11 0.23 6.14 -2.05
C ILE A 11 -0.25 7.58 -1.88
N SER A 12 -0.73 7.89 -0.68
CA SER A 12 -1.13 9.24 -0.29
C SER A 12 0.08 10.07 0.17
N ASP A 13 -0.07 11.40 0.16
CA ASP A 13 0.99 12.33 0.58
C ASP A 13 1.45 12.11 2.03
N PRO A 14 0.55 11.92 3.02
CA PRO A 14 1.00 11.65 4.39
C PRO A 14 1.85 10.37 4.50
N VAL A 15 1.49 9.32 3.76
CA VAL A 15 2.25 8.05 3.76
C VAL A 15 3.59 8.22 3.04
N ALA A 16 3.62 8.94 1.91
CA ALA A 16 4.87 9.25 1.20
C ALA A 16 5.81 10.13 2.03
N GLU A 17 5.28 11.13 2.74
CA GLU A 17 6.04 11.98 3.67
C GLU A 17 6.67 11.16 4.79
N ALA A 18 5.91 10.22 5.38
CA ALA A 18 6.43 9.34 6.44
C ALA A 18 7.46 8.34 5.93
N LEU A 19 7.24 7.71 4.78
CA LEU A 19 8.24 6.82 4.16
C LEU A 19 9.53 7.59 3.83
N SER A 20 9.41 8.81 3.31
CA SER A 20 10.56 9.69 3.07
C SER A 20 11.23 10.15 4.37
N ALA A 21 10.49 10.24 5.48
CA ALA A 21 11.04 10.48 6.82
C ALA A 21 11.92 9.34 7.30
N CYS A 22 11.46 8.10 7.13
CA CYS A 22 12.22 6.94 7.55
C CYS A 22 13.39 6.64 6.61
N PHE A 23 13.17 6.63 5.30
CA PHE A 23 14.10 5.99 4.35
C PHE A 23 14.69 6.92 3.30
N GLY A 24 14.21 8.16 3.21
CA GLY A 24 14.57 9.12 2.17
C GLY A 24 13.95 8.78 0.81
N GLN A 25 14.14 7.55 0.34
CA GLN A 25 13.58 7.01 -0.91
C GLN A 25 12.84 5.69 -0.70
N PHE A 26 11.84 5.40 -1.51
CA PHE A 26 11.10 4.14 -1.51
C PHE A 26 10.63 3.74 -2.91
N ILE A 27 10.25 2.48 -3.07
CA ILE A 27 9.74 1.90 -4.32
C ILE A 27 8.24 1.63 -4.18
N VAL A 28 7.47 1.94 -5.22
CA VAL A 28 6.06 1.56 -5.35
C VAL A 28 5.87 0.70 -6.59
N TYR A 29 5.16 -0.41 -6.43
CA TYR A 29 4.77 -1.24 -7.55
C TYR A 29 3.53 -0.70 -8.25
N ARG A 30 3.52 -0.84 -9.56
CA ARG A 30 2.36 -0.53 -10.38
C ARG A 30 1.95 -1.72 -11.25
N PRO A 31 0.64 -1.92 -11.43
CA PRO A 31 0.13 -2.92 -12.36
C PRO A 31 0.37 -2.51 -13.82
N MET A 32 0.58 -1.22 -14.09
CA MET A 32 0.75 -0.67 -15.43
C MET A 32 1.74 0.50 -15.45
N SER A 33 2.46 0.65 -16.56
CA SER A 33 3.40 1.76 -16.80
C SER A 33 2.70 3.09 -17.13
N GLU A 34 1.57 3.03 -17.84
CA GLU A 34 0.82 4.21 -18.28
C GLU A 34 0.04 4.87 -17.13
N ASN A 35 -0.36 6.14 -17.32
CA ASN A 35 -1.24 6.91 -16.42
C ASN A 35 -0.73 7.03 -14.98
N LEU A 36 0.43 7.66 -14.79
CA LEU A 36 0.88 8.06 -13.45
C LEU A 36 -0.06 9.12 -12.89
N THR A 37 -0.53 8.93 -11.66
CA THR A 37 -1.26 9.96 -10.93
C THR A 37 -0.36 11.17 -10.72
N GLU A 38 -0.90 12.39 -10.81
CA GLU A 38 -0.14 13.63 -10.61
C GLU A 38 0.62 13.64 -9.28
N GLN A 39 0.00 13.09 -8.24
CA GLN A 39 0.58 12.92 -6.90
C GLN A 39 1.86 12.08 -6.92
N LEU A 40 1.81 10.85 -7.46
CA LEU A 40 2.98 9.99 -7.58
C LEU A 40 4.06 10.62 -8.47
N GLN A 41 3.68 11.32 -9.55
CA GLN A 41 4.62 12.04 -10.41
C GLN A 41 5.41 13.12 -9.64
N LEU A 42 4.76 13.83 -8.72
CA LEU A 42 5.40 14.82 -7.87
C LEU A 42 6.46 14.19 -6.95
N TRP A 43 6.20 13.00 -6.40
CA TRP A 43 7.18 12.27 -5.58
C TRP A 43 8.35 11.70 -6.39
N ILE A 44 8.10 11.25 -7.62
CA ILE A 44 9.15 10.83 -8.57
C ILE A 44 10.04 12.03 -8.93
N ASN A 45 9.45 13.17 -9.28
CA ASN A 45 10.19 14.38 -9.67
C ASN A 45 11.04 14.93 -8.51
N ARG A 46 10.65 14.70 -7.26
CA ARG A 46 11.44 15.02 -6.05
C ARG A 46 12.57 14.02 -5.77
N GLY A 47 12.64 12.92 -6.52
CA GLY A 47 13.60 11.85 -6.32
C GLY A 47 13.36 11.08 -5.01
N VAL A 48 12.11 11.01 -4.55
CA VAL A 48 11.70 10.34 -3.30
C VAL A 48 11.04 9.00 -3.58
N ALA A 49 10.24 8.89 -4.64
CA ALA A 49 9.60 7.64 -5.03
C ALA A 49 10.19 7.11 -6.35
N ASP A 50 10.50 5.82 -6.38
CA ASP A 50 10.79 5.08 -7.59
C ASP A 50 9.58 4.20 -7.93
N VAL A 51 9.22 4.12 -9.20
CA VAL A 51 8.13 3.26 -9.67
C VAL A 51 8.70 2.06 -10.39
N ARG A 52 8.22 0.86 -10.04
CA ARG A 52 8.53 -0.37 -10.76
C ARG A 52 7.27 -1.03 -11.29
N VAL A 53 7.42 -1.64 -12.46
CA VAL A 53 6.38 -2.45 -13.11
C VAL A 53 6.99 -3.85 -13.32
N PRO A 54 6.88 -4.75 -12.32
CA PRO A 54 7.52 -6.07 -12.37
C PRO A 54 7.08 -6.95 -13.55
N VAL A 55 5.91 -6.68 -14.12
CA VAL A 55 5.34 -7.46 -15.22
C VAL A 55 5.06 -6.55 -16.40
N THR A 56 5.75 -6.81 -17.50
CA THR A 56 5.55 -6.15 -18.81
C THR A 56 4.97 -7.13 -19.81
N GLY A 57 4.22 -6.64 -20.80
CA GLY A 57 3.49 -7.43 -21.77
C GLY A 57 1.98 -7.39 -21.51
N ASN A 58 1.17 -7.66 -22.53
CA ASN A 58 -0.31 -7.65 -22.45
C ASN A 58 -0.92 -6.30 -22.01
N GLU A 59 -0.22 -5.18 -22.18
CA GLU A 59 -0.73 -3.84 -21.83
C GLU A 59 -2.04 -3.52 -22.57
N ASN A 60 -2.11 -3.88 -23.85
CA ASN A 60 -3.34 -3.69 -24.63
C ASN A 60 -4.51 -4.50 -24.08
N GLU A 61 -4.25 -5.72 -23.59
CA GLU A 61 -5.28 -6.57 -22.98
C GLU A 61 -5.75 -5.98 -21.65
N LEU A 62 -4.81 -5.49 -20.83
CA LEU A 62 -5.11 -4.77 -19.59
C LEU A 62 -5.95 -3.52 -19.86
N ILE A 63 -5.54 -2.66 -20.81
CA ILE A 63 -6.30 -1.46 -21.20
C ILE A 63 -7.70 -1.83 -21.67
N THR A 64 -7.81 -2.85 -22.51
CA THR A 64 -9.09 -3.30 -23.06
C THR A 64 -10.00 -3.83 -21.96
N ALA A 65 -9.47 -4.63 -21.04
CA ALA A 65 -10.21 -5.15 -19.88
C ALA A 65 -10.74 -4.01 -19.00
N VAL A 66 -9.89 -3.04 -18.69
CA VAL A 66 -10.26 -1.86 -17.88
C VAL A 66 -11.34 -1.04 -18.58
N LYS A 67 -11.19 -0.73 -19.88
CA LYS A 67 -12.17 0.02 -20.66
C LYS A 67 -13.52 -0.68 -20.74
N ASN A 68 -13.52 -1.99 -20.99
CA ASN A 68 -14.74 -2.79 -21.05
C ASN A 68 -15.48 -2.80 -19.71
N TYR A 69 -14.73 -2.91 -18.61
CA TYR A 69 -15.31 -2.82 -17.28
C TYR A 69 -15.91 -1.44 -17.00
N GLN A 70 -15.18 -0.36 -17.29
CA GLN A 70 -15.68 1.00 -17.11
C GLN A 70 -16.96 1.25 -17.91
N ALA A 71 -16.98 0.87 -19.19
CA ALA A 71 -18.17 0.98 -20.02
C ALA A 71 -19.35 0.17 -19.47
N TRP A 72 -19.10 -1.04 -18.95
CA TRP A 72 -20.13 -1.83 -18.26
C TRP A 72 -20.62 -1.14 -16.99
N ALA A 73 -19.72 -0.62 -16.16
CA ALA A 73 -20.06 0.05 -14.90
C ALA A 73 -20.91 1.30 -15.14
N ASP A 74 -20.58 2.08 -16.17
CA ASP A 74 -21.34 3.28 -16.56
C ASP A 74 -22.76 2.94 -17.00
N LEU A 75 -22.94 1.88 -17.80
CA LEU A 75 -24.27 1.39 -18.22
C LEU A 75 -25.15 0.97 -17.03
N HIS A 76 -24.55 0.51 -15.93
CA HIS A 76 -25.28 0.01 -14.77
C HIS A 76 -25.44 1.05 -13.65
N ARG A 77 -24.58 2.09 -13.61
CA ARG A 77 -24.68 3.24 -12.68
C ARG A 77 -25.95 4.08 -12.90
N ASP A 78 -26.42 4.20 -14.13
CA ASP A 78 -27.61 4.99 -14.48
C ASP A 78 -28.94 4.24 -14.39
N SER A 79 -28.91 2.94 -14.11
CA SER A 79 -30.13 2.19 -13.85
C SER A 79 -30.66 2.57 -12.45
N SER A 80 -31.73 3.35 -12.42
CA SER A 80 -32.42 3.86 -11.22
C SER A 80 -32.92 2.79 -10.23
N ARG A 81 -32.80 1.50 -10.55
CA ARG A 81 -33.00 0.36 -9.62
C ARG A 81 -31.74 -0.10 -8.88
N GLY A 82 -30.53 0.15 -9.40
CA GLY A 82 -29.27 -0.28 -8.76
C GLY A 82 -28.84 0.59 -7.57
N LYS A 83 -29.18 1.88 -7.60
CA LYS A 83 -28.82 2.85 -6.53
C LYS A 83 -29.44 2.50 -5.17
N ALA A 84 -30.60 1.83 -5.15
CA ALA A 84 -31.30 1.46 -3.91
C ALA A 84 -30.78 0.15 -3.27
N ALA A 85 -30.07 -0.70 -4.02
CA ALA A 85 -29.49 -1.94 -3.50
C ALA A 85 -28.13 -1.70 -2.83
N ILE A 86 -27.31 -0.79 -3.38
CA ILE A 86 -25.98 -0.46 -2.87
C ILE A 86 -26.05 0.25 -1.51
N LEU A 87 -27.10 1.06 -1.27
CA LEU A 87 -27.28 1.80 -0.02
C LEU A 87 -27.86 0.98 1.14
N LYS A 88 -28.20 -0.30 0.94
CA LYS A 88 -29.00 -1.07 1.91
C LYS A 88 -28.28 -2.17 2.70
N SER A 89 -26.98 -2.39 2.50
CA SER A 89 -26.27 -3.42 3.26
C SER A 89 -24.86 -2.97 3.65
N PRO A 90 -24.64 -2.53 4.90
CA PRO A 90 -23.28 -2.32 5.45
C PRO A 90 -22.53 -3.63 5.72
N ARG A 91 -23.14 -4.79 5.46
CA ARG A 91 -22.62 -6.13 5.78
C ARG A 91 -22.64 -7.11 4.61
N ASP A 92 -23.11 -6.72 3.42
CA ASP A 92 -22.89 -7.55 2.24
C ASP A 92 -21.58 -7.14 1.58
N PRO A 93 -20.74 -8.10 1.14
CA PRO A 93 -19.59 -7.78 0.31
C PRO A 93 -20.09 -7.01 -0.91
N MET A 94 -19.42 -5.90 -1.22
CA MET A 94 -19.66 -5.14 -2.44
C MET A 94 -19.88 -6.12 -3.61
N PRO A 95 -20.99 -6.05 -4.36
CA PRO A 95 -21.34 -7.05 -5.38
C PRO A 95 -20.33 -7.10 -6.57
N PHE A 96 -19.31 -6.25 -6.52
CA PHE A 96 -18.33 -5.99 -7.56
C PHE A 96 -17.14 -6.97 -7.56
N PHE A 97 -16.87 -7.67 -6.46
CA PHE A 97 -15.69 -8.53 -6.30
C PHE A 97 -15.98 -9.99 -5.90
N ASN A 98 -17.17 -10.51 -6.17
CA ASN A 98 -17.35 -11.96 -6.12
C ASN A 98 -16.54 -12.61 -7.24
N GLU A 99 -16.00 -13.83 -7.01
CA GLU A 99 -15.33 -14.65 -8.04
C GLU A 99 -16.14 -14.71 -9.35
N LEU A 100 -17.47 -14.76 -9.23
CA LEU A 100 -18.42 -14.76 -10.35
C LEU A 100 -18.38 -13.48 -11.22
N SER A 101 -18.00 -12.32 -10.67
CA SER A 101 -17.97 -11.04 -11.38
C SER A 101 -16.68 -10.89 -12.20
N ILE A 102 -15.53 -11.26 -11.64
CA ILE A 102 -14.25 -11.26 -12.36
C ILE A 102 -14.30 -12.32 -13.47
N HIS A 103 -14.83 -13.51 -13.20
CA HIS A 103 -15.01 -14.54 -14.22
C HIS A 103 -15.95 -14.10 -15.35
N LYS A 104 -17.07 -13.43 -15.06
CA LYS A 104 -17.97 -12.88 -16.08
C LYS A 104 -17.36 -11.73 -16.90
N ILE A 105 -16.56 -10.88 -16.28
CA ILE A 105 -15.82 -9.82 -16.98
C ILE A 105 -14.81 -10.46 -17.94
N ILE A 106 -14.07 -11.47 -17.46
CA ILE A 106 -13.13 -12.22 -18.30
C ILE A 106 -13.87 -13.00 -19.40
N GLU A 107 -15.03 -13.58 -19.14
CA GLU A 107 -15.87 -14.24 -20.15
C GLU A 107 -16.37 -13.26 -21.22
N ASN A 108 -16.86 -12.08 -20.83
CA ASN A 108 -17.26 -11.03 -21.78
C ASN A 108 -16.08 -10.47 -22.59
N ILE A 109 -14.87 -10.43 -21.99
CA ILE A 109 -13.63 -10.11 -22.73
C ILE A 109 -13.33 -11.23 -23.74
N LYS A 110 -13.48 -12.51 -23.36
CA LYS A 110 -13.29 -13.68 -24.25
C LYS A 110 -14.32 -13.76 -25.38
N GLU A 111 -15.52 -13.23 -25.20
CA GLU A 111 -16.51 -13.16 -26.28
C GLU A 111 -16.08 -12.24 -27.42
N ASN A 112 -15.33 -11.18 -27.12
CA ASN A 112 -14.84 -10.17 -28.07
C ASN A 112 -13.45 -10.47 -28.67
N ILE A 113 -12.78 -11.56 -28.24
CA ILE A 113 -11.49 -11.99 -28.77
C ILE A 113 -11.72 -13.09 -29.83
N PRO A 114 -10.99 -13.10 -30.97
CA PRO A 114 -11.12 -14.13 -31.99
C PRO A 114 -11.03 -15.55 -31.42
N VAL A 115 -11.87 -16.43 -31.99
CA VAL A 115 -12.24 -17.79 -31.52
C VAL A 115 -11.05 -18.72 -31.24
N SER A 116 -9.86 -18.42 -31.75
CA SER A 116 -8.63 -19.19 -31.55
C SER A 116 -8.06 -19.18 -30.12
N SER A 117 -8.56 -18.33 -29.22
CA SER A 117 -8.00 -18.12 -27.86
C SER A 117 -8.93 -18.52 -26.71
N ARG A 118 -10.09 -19.13 -26.99
CA ARG A 118 -11.17 -19.38 -26.01
C ARG A 118 -10.91 -20.48 -24.95
N SER A 119 -9.78 -21.17 -24.98
CA SER A 119 -9.51 -22.36 -24.14
C SER A 119 -8.54 -22.16 -22.96
N GLN A 120 -7.98 -20.97 -22.74
CA GLN A 120 -7.00 -20.80 -21.66
C GLN A 120 -7.63 -20.26 -20.37
N ILE A 121 -7.30 -20.91 -19.26
CA ILE A 121 -7.43 -20.36 -17.90
C ILE A 121 -6.85 -18.94 -17.95
N PRO A 122 -7.52 -17.92 -17.40
CA PRO A 122 -7.00 -16.55 -17.45
C PRO A 122 -5.60 -16.53 -16.86
N ASP A 123 -4.64 -15.90 -17.53
CA ASP A 123 -3.29 -15.75 -17.01
C ASP A 123 -3.37 -15.15 -15.58
N PRO A 124 -2.98 -15.90 -14.53
CA PRO A 124 -3.09 -15.45 -13.15
C PRO A 124 -2.38 -14.13 -12.90
N VAL A 125 -1.31 -13.84 -13.65
CA VAL A 125 -0.56 -12.59 -13.54
C VAL A 125 -1.34 -11.44 -14.16
N LEU A 126 -1.99 -11.64 -15.32
CA LEU A 126 -2.88 -10.64 -15.91
C LEU A 126 -4.07 -10.33 -14.98
N THR A 127 -4.69 -11.36 -14.39
CA THR A 127 -5.78 -11.17 -13.41
C THR A 127 -5.31 -10.39 -12.19
N ALA A 128 -4.13 -10.70 -11.64
CA ALA A 128 -3.53 -9.95 -10.54
C ALA A 128 -3.30 -8.48 -10.90
N ARG A 129 -2.81 -8.17 -12.11
CA ARG A 129 -2.62 -6.79 -12.58
C ARG A 129 -3.93 -6.03 -12.71
N ILE A 130 -4.97 -6.66 -13.28
CA ILE A 130 -6.32 -6.07 -13.37
C ILE A 130 -6.85 -5.76 -11.97
N PHE A 131 -6.74 -6.71 -11.04
CA PHE A 131 -7.18 -6.55 -9.66
C PHE A 131 -6.47 -5.37 -8.98
N LEU A 132 -5.14 -5.34 -9.02
CA LEU A 132 -4.34 -4.28 -8.41
C LEU A 132 -4.59 -2.92 -9.05
N TYR A 133 -4.94 -2.86 -10.34
CA TYR A 133 -5.34 -1.62 -10.99
C TYR A 133 -6.63 -1.06 -10.38
N PHE A 134 -7.65 -1.89 -10.21
CA PHE A 134 -8.89 -1.45 -9.57
C PHE A 134 -8.74 -1.16 -8.09
N ALA A 135 -7.90 -1.92 -7.37
CA ALA A 135 -7.55 -1.61 -5.99
C ALA A 135 -6.88 -0.24 -5.89
N GLN A 136 -5.93 0.08 -6.79
CA GLN A 136 -5.28 1.39 -6.85
C GLN A 136 -6.29 2.52 -7.04
N GLU A 137 -7.23 2.34 -7.97
CA GLU A 137 -8.23 3.34 -8.31
C GLU A 137 -9.25 3.53 -7.18
N LEU A 138 -9.62 2.44 -6.50
CA LEU A 138 -10.46 2.50 -5.30
C LEU A 138 -9.77 3.27 -4.17
N ASP A 139 -8.49 2.99 -3.92
CA ASP A 139 -7.70 3.68 -2.90
C ASP A 139 -7.61 5.19 -3.19
N ARG A 140 -7.37 5.56 -4.46
CA ARG A 140 -7.38 6.96 -4.92
C ARG A 140 -8.73 7.64 -4.65
N GLN A 141 -9.83 7.02 -5.08
CA GLN A 141 -11.18 7.58 -4.93
C GLN A 141 -11.58 7.71 -3.45
N ASN A 142 -11.23 6.72 -2.63
CA ASN A 142 -11.49 6.77 -1.18
C ASN A 142 -10.72 7.90 -0.51
N ARG A 143 -9.48 8.13 -0.95
CA ARG A 143 -8.68 9.23 -0.43
C ARG A 143 -9.29 10.58 -0.80
N GLU A 144 -9.66 10.78 -2.06
CA GLU A 144 -10.34 12.00 -2.51
C GLU A 144 -11.64 12.25 -1.73
N LEU A 145 -12.46 11.23 -1.55
CA LEU A 145 -13.69 11.33 -0.77
C LEU A 145 -13.42 11.68 0.70
N THR A 146 -12.37 11.10 1.30
CA THR A 146 -11.97 11.40 2.68
C THR A 146 -11.50 12.84 2.82
N ASP A 147 -10.71 13.33 1.86
CA ASP A 147 -10.24 14.71 1.82
C ASP A 147 -11.41 15.70 1.67
N ASP A 148 -12.36 15.41 0.79
CA ASP A 148 -13.57 16.22 0.60
C ASP A 148 -14.44 16.26 1.87
N LEU A 149 -14.66 15.11 2.51
CA LEU A 149 -15.42 15.04 3.76
C LEU A 149 -14.74 15.81 4.89
N ASN A 150 -13.42 15.69 5.03
CA ASN A 150 -12.64 16.44 6.01
C ASN A 150 -12.73 17.94 5.75
N HIS A 151 -12.65 18.36 4.49
CA HIS A 151 -12.81 19.76 4.11
C HIS A 151 -14.20 20.30 4.50
N HIS A 152 -15.26 19.56 4.21
CA HIS A 152 -16.62 19.95 4.59
C HIS A 152 -16.82 19.98 6.11
N HIS A 153 -16.26 19.03 6.85
CA HIS A 153 -16.35 19.03 8.31
C HIS A 153 -15.63 20.23 8.91
N GLN A 154 -14.49 20.64 8.34
CA GLN A 154 -13.79 21.86 8.73
C GLN A 154 -14.62 23.12 8.45
N GLN A 155 -15.24 23.22 7.27
CA GLN A 155 -16.14 24.32 6.93
C GLN A 155 -17.35 24.40 7.86
N GLU A 156 -17.94 23.24 8.22
CA GLU A 156 -19.05 23.16 9.17
C GLU A 156 -18.62 23.65 10.57
N ALA A 157 -17.46 23.18 11.05
CA ALA A 157 -16.90 23.61 12.34
C ALA A 157 -16.66 25.13 12.37
N ASP A 158 -16.12 25.69 11.29
CA ASP A 158 -15.87 27.13 11.16
C ASP A 158 -17.18 27.94 11.11
N LEU A 159 -18.20 27.44 10.41
CA LEU A 159 -19.53 28.07 10.37
C LEU A 159 -20.19 28.05 11.75
N ILE A 160 -20.16 26.91 12.45
CA ILE A 160 -20.69 26.80 13.82
C ILE A 160 -19.97 27.77 14.75
N ARG A 161 -18.64 27.88 14.64
CA ARG A 161 -17.84 28.81 15.42
C ARG A 161 -18.25 30.27 15.17
N GLN A 162 -18.48 30.64 13.90
CA GLN A 162 -18.96 31.97 13.53
C GLN A 162 -20.38 32.25 14.06
N LEU A 163 -21.29 31.28 13.93
CA LEU A 163 -22.69 31.40 14.38
C LEU A 163 -22.83 31.53 15.90
N LYS A 164 -21.98 30.83 16.65
CA LYS A 164 -21.99 30.88 18.11
C LYS A 164 -21.27 32.10 18.70
N MET A 165 -20.67 32.96 17.87
CA MET A 165 -19.82 34.06 18.32
C MET A 165 -18.72 33.57 19.29
N GLU A 166 -18.19 32.36 19.07
CA GLU A 166 -17.11 31.74 19.86
C GLU A 166 -15.73 32.35 19.51
N GLU A 167 -15.66 33.67 19.37
CA GLU A 167 -14.40 34.43 19.45
C GLU A 167 -13.98 34.72 20.91
N ASP A 168 -14.80 34.30 21.88
CA ASP A 168 -14.54 34.45 23.31
C ASP A 168 -13.50 33.39 23.79
N PRO A 169 -12.36 33.78 24.38
CA PRO A 169 -11.26 32.87 24.77
C PRO A 169 -11.64 31.76 25.76
N VAL A 170 -12.85 31.75 26.31
CA VAL A 170 -13.35 30.73 27.25
C VAL A 170 -13.95 29.51 26.53
N ALA A 171 -14.32 29.60 25.24
CA ALA A 171 -14.93 28.50 24.48
C ALA A 171 -13.94 27.39 24.06
N VAL A 172 -12.66 27.55 24.38
CA VAL A 172 -11.55 26.64 24.01
C VAL A 172 -11.68 25.24 24.63
N GLU A 173 -12.45 25.07 25.70
CA GLU A 173 -12.61 23.78 26.39
C GLU A 173 -13.57 22.79 25.71
N PHE A 174 -14.36 23.20 24.71
CA PHE A 174 -15.26 22.30 23.97
C PHE A 174 -14.65 21.72 22.68
N ARG A 175 -13.33 21.77 22.54
CA ARG A 175 -12.60 21.17 21.42
C ARG A 175 -12.71 19.65 21.45
N LYS A 176 -13.75 19.09 20.83
CA LYS A 176 -13.62 17.76 20.25
C LYS A 176 -12.64 17.89 19.08
N ALA A 177 -11.51 17.18 19.17
CA ALA A 177 -10.68 16.95 18.00
C ALA A 177 -11.59 16.48 16.85
N PRO A 178 -11.32 16.87 15.59
CA PRO A 178 -12.05 16.35 14.45
C PRO A 178 -12.13 14.84 14.60
N THR A 179 -13.34 14.27 14.48
CA THR A 179 -13.51 12.83 14.64
C THR A 179 -12.86 12.20 13.42
N ILE A 180 -11.61 11.79 13.57
CA ILE A 180 -10.83 11.10 12.55
C ILE A 180 -11.57 9.79 12.29
N LEU A 181 -12.25 9.71 11.15
CA LEU A 181 -12.82 8.45 10.71
C LEU A 181 -11.64 7.54 10.34
N PRO A 182 -11.54 6.33 10.93
CA PRO A 182 -10.59 5.32 10.45
C PRO A 182 -10.83 5.13 8.95
N ASP A 183 -9.76 5.03 8.14
CA ASP A 183 -9.90 4.67 6.72
C ASP A 183 -10.63 3.32 6.65
N PRO A 184 -11.93 3.29 6.29
CA PRO A 184 -12.72 2.07 6.37
C PRO A 184 -12.32 1.05 5.31
N PHE A 185 -11.43 1.44 4.39
CA PHE A 185 -11.04 0.66 3.22
C PHE A 185 -9.57 0.25 3.22
N ALA A 186 -8.77 0.74 4.17
CA ALA A 186 -7.39 0.30 4.35
C ALA A 186 -7.29 -1.23 4.53
N ASP A 187 -8.36 -1.85 5.04
CA ASP A 187 -8.45 -3.29 5.31
C ASP A 187 -9.30 -4.05 4.27
N TYR A 188 -9.76 -3.39 3.21
CA TYR A 188 -10.62 -4.01 2.21
C TYR A 188 -9.84 -4.99 1.32
N MET A 189 -10.23 -6.27 1.38
CA MET A 189 -9.67 -7.36 0.56
C MET A 189 -8.14 -7.55 0.74
N ILE A 190 -7.62 -7.45 1.97
CA ILE A 190 -6.18 -7.62 2.26
C ILE A 190 -5.62 -8.92 1.67
N SER A 191 -6.35 -10.05 1.83
CA SER A 191 -5.89 -11.35 1.33
C SER A 191 -5.72 -11.34 -0.20
N ASP A 192 -6.75 -10.91 -0.93
CA ASP A 192 -6.71 -10.85 -2.40
C ASP A 192 -5.66 -9.84 -2.90
N ARG A 193 -5.49 -8.71 -2.18
CA ARG A 193 -4.43 -7.73 -2.46
C ARG A 193 -3.05 -8.31 -2.27
N LEU A 194 -2.79 -9.01 -1.16
CA LEU A 194 -1.51 -9.67 -0.92
C LEU A 194 -1.23 -10.75 -1.95
N GLU A 195 -2.24 -11.53 -2.33
CA GLU A 195 -2.11 -12.56 -3.35
C GLU A 195 -1.75 -11.96 -4.72
N ALA A 196 -2.53 -10.96 -5.17
CA ALA A 196 -2.29 -10.28 -6.43
C ALA A 196 -0.93 -9.55 -6.44
N TRP A 197 -0.59 -8.86 -5.35
CA TRP A 197 0.70 -8.19 -5.19
C TRP A 197 1.86 -9.19 -5.21
N THR A 198 1.72 -10.33 -4.52
CA THR A 198 2.75 -11.37 -4.51
C THR A 198 2.98 -11.96 -5.89
N ARG A 199 1.91 -12.18 -6.68
CA ARG A 199 2.03 -12.68 -8.06
C ARG A 199 2.86 -11.76 -8.95
N ILE A 200 2.74 -10.43 -8.80
CA ILE A 200 3.57 -9.49 -9.55
C ILE A 200 4.97 -9.37 -8.95
N PHE A 201 5.10 -9.38 -7.62
CA PHE A 201 6.38 -9.32 -6.91
C PHE A 201 7.31 -10.46 -7.31
N CYS A 202 6.78 -11.69 -7.38
CA CYS A 202 7.53 -12.88 -7.80
C CYS A 202 8.07 -12.80 -9.25
N ARG A 203 7.72 -11.77 -10.01
CA ARG A 203 8.25 -11.50 -11.36
C ARG A 203 9.29 -10.37 -11.40
N ASP A 204 9.47 -9.61 -10.31
CA ASP A 204 10.54 -8.59 -10.24
C ASP A 204 11.90 -9.31 -10.11
N PRO A 205 12.88 -9.10 -11.00
CA PRO A 205 14.22 -9.68 -10.86
C PRO A 205 15.06 -9.09 -9.72
N GLU A 206 14.71 -7.90 -9.23
CA GLU A 206 15.46 -7.20 -8.19
C GLU A 206 14.75 -7.26 -6.84
N VAL A 207 15.17 -8.18 -5.97
CA VAL A 207 14.62 -8.33 -4.62
C VAL A 207 15.23 -7.30 -3.66
N PRO A 208 14.43 -6.40 -3.07
CA PRO A 208 14.87 -5.65 -1.90
C PRO A 208 14.68 -6.49 -0.64
N GLY A 209 15.54 -6.28 0.35
CA GLY A 209 15.48 -6.99 1.63
C GLY A 209 14.45 -6.42 2.62
N LEU A 210 13.78 -5.32 2.27
CA LEU A 210 12.88 -4.58 3.16
C LEU A 210 11.57 -4.23 2.47
N PHE A 211 10.48 -4.63 3.11
CA PHE A 211 9.11 -4.37 2.71
C PHE A 211 8.44 -3.52 3.76
N VAL A 212 7.71 -2.47 3.36
CA VAL A 212 7.11 -1.52 4.28
C VAL A 212 5.63 -1.38 4.00
N THR A 213 4.82 -1.42 5.05
CA THR A 213 3.39 -1.14 4.99
C THR A 213 3.00 -0.11 6.04
N HIS A 214 1.88 0.58 5.81
CA HIS A 214 1.25 1.46 6.78
C HIS A 214 -0.02 0.82 7.39
N SER A 215 -0.47 -0.33 6.87
CA SER A 215 -1.63 -1.04 7.37
C SER A 215 -1.19 -2.05 8.43
N ALA A 216 -1.69 -1.86 9.67
CA ALA A 216 -1.48 -2.82 10.74
C ALA A 216 -2.13 -4.17 10.42
N ALA A 217 -3.31 -4.17 9.78
CA ALA A 217 -4.02 -5.39 9.42
C ALA A 217 -3.25 -6.23 8.37
N VAL A 218 -2.53 -5.59 7.44
CA VAL A 218 -1.61 -6.28 6.53
C VAL A 218 -0.49 -6.97 7.31
N LEU A 219 0.12 -6.26 8.27
CA LEU A 219 1.18 -6.83 9.09
C LEU A 219 0.64 -8.01 9.91
N ASP A 220 -0.49 -7.84 10.60
CA ASP A 220 -1.10 -8.88 11.42
C ASP A 220 -1.40 -10.13 10.59
N HIS A 221 -1.99 -9.96 9.40
CA HIS A 221 -2.26 -11.06 8.48
C HIS A 221 -1.00 -11.82 8.05
N LEU A 222 0.14 -11.14 7.90
CA LEU A 222 1.42 -11.77 7.58
C LEU A 222 2.04 -12.47 8.79
N LEU A 223 2.00 -11.83 9.97
CA LEU A 223 2.56 -12.38 11.20
C LEU A 223 1.81 -13.64 11.65
N ASP A 224 0.50 -13.70 11.44
CA ASP A 224 -0.31 -14.91 11.68
C ASP A 224 0.18 -16.14 10.88
N ARG A 225 0.79 -15.90 9.70
CA ARG A 225 1.35 -16.95 8.81
C ARG A 225 2.87 -17.13 9.01
N ALA A 226 3.50 -16.31 9.84
CA ALA A 226 4.95 -16.24 10.03
C ALA A 226 5.33 -16.60 11.47
N THR A 227 5.27 -17.89 11.81
CA THR A 227 5.54 -18.39 13.17
C THR A 227 6.95 -18.09 13.71
N THR A 228 7.91 -17.79 12.82
CA THR A 228 9.29 -17.44 13.17
C THR A 228 9.55 -15.93 13.18
N ALA A 229 8.57 -15.10 12.84
CA ALA A 229 8.73 -13.66 12.79
C ALA A 229 8.97 -13.08 14.20
N ALA A 230 9.97 -12.21 14.33
CA ALA A 230 10.27 -11.52 15.57
C ALA A 230 10.45 -10.02 15.33
N ARG A 231 9.96 -9.18 16.24
CA ARG A 231 10.23 -7.74 16.21
C ARG A 231 11.69 -7.51 16.60
N VAL A 232 12.46 -6.91 15.70
CA VAL A 232 13.91 -6.66 15.87
C VAL A 232 14.23 -5.20 16.14
N MET A 233 13.32 -4.27 15.81
CA MET A 233 13.52 -2.85 16.03
C MET A 233 12.17 -2.15 16.25
N HIS A 234 12.17 -1.16 17.13
CA HIS A 234 11.07 -0.22 17.29
C HIS A 234 11.63 1.18 17.50
N LEU A 235 11.16 2.13 16.71
CA LEU A 235 11.53 3.54 16.80
C LEU A 235 10.26 4.33 17.07
N GLU A 236 10.25 5.01 18.22
CA GLU A 236 9.20 5.94 18.59
C GLU A 236 9.54 7.35 18.06
N SER A 237 8.52 8.06 17.59
CA SER A 237 8.57 9.50 17.32
C SER A 237 9.63 9.98 16.28
N ILE A 238 9.66 9.36 15.10
CA ILE A 238 10.42 9.85 13.94
C ILE A 238 9.74 11.13 13.40
N PRO A 239 10.43 12.29 13.36
CA PRO A 239 9.81 13.54 12.96
C PRO A 239 9.60 13.62 11.44
N ILE A 240 8.41 14.03 11.03
CA ILE A 240 8.09 14.29 9.63
C ILE A 240 8.43 15.75 9.32
N SER A 241 9.67 16.04 8.92
CA SER A 241 10.05 17.36 8.41
C SER A 241 10.02 17.39 6.87
N LYS A 242 9.51 18.48 6.28
CA LYS A 242 9.59 18.69 4.81
C LYS A 242 10.98 19.15 4.37
N HIS A 243 11.79 19.65 5.30
CA HIS A 243 13.13 20.14 5.03
C HIS A 243 14.17 19.04 5.19
N LYS A 244 14.99 18.88 4.16
CA LYS A 244 16.24 18.10 4.23
C LYS A 244 17.18 18.78 5.22
N ASN A 245 17.63 18.03 6.21
CA ASN A 245 18.67 18.44 7.16
C ASN A 245 19.78 17.38 7.08
N ALA A 246 21.04 17.80 7.10
CA ALA A 246 22.20 16.91 7.07
C ALA A 246 22.15 15.88 8.22
N GLU A 247 21.64 16.27 9.39
CA GLU A 247 21.46 15.35 10.53
C GLU A 247 20.46 14.23 10.21
N ARG A 248 19.38 14.55 9.47
CA ARG A 248 18.38 13.56 9.06
C ARG A 248 18.94 12.64 7.98
N GLU A 249 19.67 13.16 7.00
CA GLU A 249 20.29 12.33 5.97
C GLU A 249 21.30 11.35 6.61
N SER A 250 22.13 11.83 7.53
CA SER A 250 23.06 10.97 8.29
C SER A 250 22.34 9.90 9.12
N TRP A 251 21.23 10.26 9.76
CA TRP A 251 20.41 9.29 10.49
C TRP A 251 19.75 8.26 9.57
N GLN A 252 19.23 8.68 8.42
CA GLN A 252 18.64 7.77 7.42
C GLN A 252 19.68 6.80 6.86
N GLU A 253 20.91 7.25 6.63
CA GLU A 253 22.03 6.39 6.24
C GLU A 253 22.38 5.38 7.34
N GLY A 254 22.44 5.82 8.60
CA GLY A 254 22.64 4.94 9.76
C GLY A 254 21.55 3.89 9.90
N LEU A 255 20.28 4.29 9.73
CA LEU A 255 19.14 3.38 9.71
C LEU A 255 19.25 2.37 8.58
N ALA A 256 19.55 2.81 7.36
CA ALA A 256 19.72 1.93 6.22
C ALA A 256 20.85 0.90 6.42
N LEU A 257 21.97 1.31 7.03
CA LEU A 257 23.08 0.40 7.36
C LEU A 257 22.67 -0.64 8.39
N ASN A 258 21.95 -0.25 9.44
CA ASN A 258 21.48 -1.17 10.46
C ASN A 258 20.43 -2.15 9.90
N LEU A 259 19.54 -1.69 9.04
CA LEU A 259 18.58 -2.57 8.36
C LEU A 259 19.28 -3.58 7.45
N VAL A 260 20.31 -3.17 6.69
CA VAL A 260 21.10 -4.11 5.88
C VAL A 260 21.77 -5.18 6.75
N ARG A 261 22.36 -4.79 7.89
CA ARG A 261 22.95 -5.76 8.84
C ARG A 261 21.92 -6.76 9.34
N LEU A 262 20.71 -6.32 9.68
CA LEU A 262 19.62 -7.20 10.13
C LEU A 262 19.15 -8.21 9.07
N VAL A 263 19.25 -7.86 7.78
CA VAL A 263 18.95 -8.81 6.70
C VAL A 263 20.08 -9.81 6.50
N GLU A 264 21.34 -9.38 6.64
CA GLU A 264 22.54 -10.20 6.36
C GLU A 264 22.98 -11.08 7.54
N GLN A 265 22.70 -10.67 8.78
CA GLN A 265 23.09 -11.42 9.99
C GLN A 265 22.04 -12.45 10.39
N ASN A 266 22.48 -13.70 10.58
CA ASN A 266 21.60 -14.79 11.00
C ASN A 266 21.27 -14.77 12.50
N GLN A 267 22.08 -14.11 13.33
CA GLN A 267 21.89 -14.03 14.78
C GLN A 267 21.23 -12.70 15.17
N ILE A 268 20.18 -12.78 15.98
CA ILE A 268 19.62 -11.64 16.70
C ILE A 268 20.49 -11.50 17.95
N ASP A 269 21.47 -10.59 17.92
CA ASP A 269 22.06 -10.14 19.19
C ASP A 269 20.96 -9.35 19.90
N THR A 270 20.35 -9.99 20.91
CA THR A 270 19.24 -9.46 21.70
C THR A 270 19.66 -8.29 22.60
N ASP A 271 20.94 -7.95 22.63
CA ASP A 271 21.41 -6.70 23.21
C ASP A 271 21.12 -5.58 22.22
N GLY A 272 19.87 -5.13 22.25
CA GLY A 272 19.38 -4.05 21.43
C GLY A 272 20.25 -2.82 21.61
N GLU A 273 21.09 -2.54 20.62
CA GLU A 273 21.53 -1.18 20.32
C GLU A 273 20.25 -0.40 20.00
N SER A 274 19.64 0.15 21.05
CA SER A 274 18.57 1.10 20.94
C SER A 274 19.14 2.26 20.13
N MET A 275 18.76 2.35 18.86
CA MET A 275 19.09 3.51 18.05
C MET A 275 18.46 4.70 18.77
N GLU A 276 19.28 5.60 19.32
CA GLU A 276 18.75 6.75 20.03
C GLU A 276 17.83 7.53 19.09
N PRO A 277 16.61 7.89 19.53
CA PRO A 277 15.74 8.73 18.74
C PRO A 277 16.49 10.01 18.40
N LEU A 278 16.31 10.47 17.16
CA LEU A 278 16.83 11.75 16.70
C LEU A 278 16.58 12.80 17.79
N GLY A 279 17.64 13.43 18.31
CA GLY A 279 17.57 14.56 19.25
C GLY A 279 17.02 15.84 18.61
N LEU A 280 16.04 15.70 17.72
CA LEU A 280 15.39 16.77 17.00
C LEU A 280 14.32 17.41 17.89
N PRO A 281 14.08 18.73 17.74
CA PRO A 281 13.03 19.42 18.49
C PRO A 281 11.68 18.74 18.25
N ALA A 282 10.84 18.71 19.29
CA ALA A 282 9.51 18.10 19.25
C ALA A 282 8.73 18.60 18.02
N ALA A 283 8.67 17.75 16.98
CA ALA A 283 7.90 18.05 15.79
C ALA A 283 6.41 17.79 16.09
N GLU A 284 5.53 18.64 15.58
CA GLU A 284 4.08 18.48 15.75
C GLU A 284 3.58 17.17 15.14
N ASN A 285 4.26 16.67 14.10
CA ASN A 285 3.94 15.41 13.42
C ASN A 285 5.11 14.43 13.55
N THR A 286 4.84 13.29 14.18
CA THR A 286 5.80 12.17 14.29
C THR A 286 5.16 10.87 13.84
N VAL A 287 5.99 9.94 13.36
CA VAL A 287 5.59 8.56 13.06
C VAL A 287 6.38 7.58 13.92
N SER A 288 5.79 6.44 14.25
CA SER A 288 6.50 5.30 14.79
C SER A 288 6.80 4.28 13.69
N MET A 289 7.87 3.52 13.88
CA MET A 289 8.24 2.43 12.99
C MET A 289 8.56 1.18 13.79
N SER A 290 7.98 0.05 13.39
CA SER A 290 8.32 -1.28 13.94
C SER A 290 8.86 -2.16 12.82
N VAL A 291 9.98 -2.84 13.05
CA VAL A 291 10.60 -3.75 12.06
C VAL A 291 10.58 -5.17 12.61
N TYR A 292 10.11 -6.08 11.76
CA TYR A 292 10.00 -7.51 12.01
C TYR A 292 10.92 -8.25 11.06
N ARG A 293 11.61 -9.26 11.58
CA ARG A 293 12.47 -10.15 10.82
C ARG A 293 11.83 -11.52 10.75
N VAL A 294 11.72 -12.06 9.55
CA VAL A 294 11.40 -13.46 9.30
C VAL A 294 12.71 -14.18 8.94
N PRO A 295 13.29 -14.96 9.85
CA PRO A 295 14.55 -15.66 9.61
C PRO A 295 14.37 -16.83 8.65
N ASP A 296 15.46 -17.17 7.96
CA ASP A 296 15.61 -18.37 7.11
C ASP A 296 14.57 -18.51 6.00
N GLN A 297 14.00 -17.39 5.56
CA GLN A 297 13.08 -17.31 4.43
C GLN A 297 13.46 -16.11 3.57
N THR A 298 13.78 -16.40 2.31
CA THR A 298 13.94 -15.35 1.30
C THR A 298 12.61 -14.62 1.10
N PRO A 299 12.62 -13.37 0.62
CA PRO A 299 11.39 -12.64 0.36
C PRO A 299 10.39 -13.38 -0.55
N TYR A 300 10.88 -14.06 -1.60
CA TYR A 300 10.00 -14.85 -2.47
C TYR A 300 9.34 -16.01 -1.75
N GLU A 301 10.12 -16.80 -0.99
CA GLU A 301 9.58 -17.93 -0.23
C GLU A 301 8.56 -17.47 0.80
N PHE A 302 8.88 -16.38 1.51
CA PHE A 302 8.01 -15.81 2.52
C PHE A 302 6.67 -15.38 1.92
N PHE A 303 6.69 -14.52 0.90
CA PHE A 303 5.46 -14.03 0.30
C PHE A 303 4.69 -15.14 -0.43
N ALA A 304 5.35 -15.98 -1.24
CA ALA A 304 4.68 -17.08 -1.94
C ALA A 304 3.99 -18.04 -0.96
N ARG A 305 4.66 -18.43 0.13
CA ARG A 305 4.06 -19.26 1.19
C ARG A 305 2.91 -18.55 1.88
N SER A 306 3.02 -17.24 2.11
CA SER A 306 1.97 -16.46 2.77
C SER A 306 0.67 -16.42 1.99
N VAL A 307 0.65 -16.70 0.69
CA VAL A 307 -0.56 -16.68 -0.16
C VAL A 307 -0.77 -17.98 -0.92
N GLU A 308 -0.13 -19.08 -0.49
CA GLU A 308 -0.31 -20.42 -1.08
C GLU A 308 -0.04 -20.47 -2.61
N ILE A 309 0.87 -19.63 -3.10
CA ILE A 309 1.29 -19.69 -4.50
C ILE A 309 2.35 -20.79 -4.63
N ASP A 310 2.10 -21.76 -5.51
CA ASP A 310 3.07 -22.77 -5.90
C ASP A 310 4.31 -22.10 -6.53
N TRP A 311 5.33 -21.86 -5.71
CA TRP A 311 6.66 -21.44 -6.11
C TRP A 311 7.59 -22.67 -6.04
N PRO A 312 8.36 -23.02 -7.09
CA PRO A 312 9.01 -22.13 -8.06
C PRO A 312 8.52 -22.37 -9.49
N VAL A 313 7.83 -21.39 -10.09
CA VAL A 313 7.40 -21.51 -11.49
C VAL A 313 8.58 -21.19 -12.42
N ALA A 314 9.36 -22.23 -12.71
CA ALA A 314 9.71 -22.67 -14.06
C ALA A 314 9.91 -21.61 -15.17
N ASP A 315 10.83 -20.65 -14.99
CA ASP A 315 11.41 -19.90 -16.12
C ASP A 315 12.94 -19.99 -16.17
N GLY A 316 13.55 -20.91 -15.40
CA GLY A 316 15.02 -21.12 -15.42
C GLY A 316 15.84 -19.94 -14.92
N VAL A 317 15.20 -18.90 -14.37
CA VAL A 317 15.86 -17.77 -13.73
C VAL A 317 16.28 -18.21 -12.33
N ASP A 318 17.58 -18.40 -12.13
CA ASP A 318 18.19 -18.57 -10.81
C ASP A 318 18.03 -17.25 -10.05
N TYR A 319 16.92 -17.09 -9.35
CA TYR A 319 16.67 -15.97 -8.46
C TYR A 319 17.60 -16.10 -7.25
N LYS A 320 18.86 -15.69 -7.41
CA LYS A 320 19.77 -15.51 -6.29
C LYS A 320 19.25 -14.36 -5.44
N SER A 321 18.39 -14.68 -4.48
CA SER A 321 18.08 -13.73 -3.42
C SER A 321 19.39 -13.36 -2.75
N LYS A 322 19.72 -12.06 -2.78
CA LYS A 322 20.87 -11.51 -2.04
C LYS A 322 20.70 -11.72 -0.52
N PHE A 323 19.47 -11.98 -0.08
CA PHE A 323 19.05 -11.95 1.31
C PHE A 323 18.50 -13.32 1.75
N SER A 324 19.00 -13.83 2.88
CA SER A 324 18.54 -15.06 3.51
C SER A 324 17.33 -14.86 4.45
N SER A 325 17.01 -13.60 4.74
CA SER A 325 15.94 -13.21 5.66
C SER A 325 15.07 -12.13 5.02
N THR A 326 13.83 -12.00 5.50
CA THR A 326 12.89 -10.98 5.05
C THR A 326 12.63 -9.98 6.18
N LEU A 327 12.77 -8.68 5.90
CA LEU A 327 12.34 -7.62 6.81
C LEU A 327 11.01 -7.01 6.38
N ILE A 328 10.10 -6.87 7.35
CA ILE A 328 8.82 -6.20 7.19
C ILE A 328 8.78 -5.05 8.19
N ALA A 329 8.58 -3.83 7.72
CA ALA A 329 8.36 -2.68 8.59
C ALA A 329 6.91 -2.20 8.52
N LEU A 330 6.38 -1.83 9.68
CA LEU A 330 5.13 -1.11 9.82
C LEU A 330 5.45 0.32 10.22
N ILE A 331 4.96 1.29 9.46
CA ILE A 331 4.97 2.70 9.84
C ILE A 331 3.58 3.09 10.32
N GLN A 332 3.50 3.70 11.49
CA GLN A 332 2.25 4.21 12.04
C GLN A 332 2.39 5.70 12.32
N GLY A 333 1.37 6.47 11.99
CA GLY A 333 1.35 7.90 12.21
C GLY A 333 -0.06 8.44 12.01
N SER A 334 -0.26 9.71 12.33
CA SER A 334 -1.48 10.42 11.93
C SER A 334 -1.41 10.72 10.44
N PHE A 335 -1.72 9.72 9.60
CA PHE A 335 -1.78 9.86 8.15
C PHE A 335 -3.10 10.50 7.71
N ASN A 336 -3.33 11.74 8.15
CA ASN A 336 -4.48 12.52 7.72
C ASN A 336 -4.12 13.44 6.58
#